data_AF-A0A530K338-F1
#
_entry.id   AF-A0A530K338-F1
#
_cell.length_a   1.000
_cell.length_b   1.000
_cell.length_c   1.000
_cell.angle_alpha   90.00
_cell.angle_beta   90.00
_cell.angle_gamma   90.00
#
_symmetry.space_group_name_H-M   'P 1'
#
loop_
_entity.id
_entity.type
_entity.pdbx_description
1 polymer ?
#
loop_
_entity_poly.entity_id
_entity_poly.type
_entity_poly.pdbx_seq_one_letter_code
_entity_poly.pdbx_strand_id
1 'polypeptide(L)'
;MTWAQLKGYFETSLAGLTQPTRSDWIFALRTVSAGLIALLAAYALKLDHPQWAMMTVFIVAQPVAGMVLAKGFYRLLGTLVGGIAAIGITTVFGANPWVLVTVLAVWIGICTFVSSLLRNPEAYGAALAGYTAMIIGLPAFGQPHLVVDLAVARCAEIVLGIVCAGLTSRLILPKLASDAIVSRLKRCILDLATYAGGAFSGGDPAMLSGLHRKLVADTQTLGEMRAYARLEAPSFAPRAHPVRRTIGQLLSALSAARALHSHAAPKNAALIPVRSELQSLVSELATKPGALDDTTLWVARLDAIAGNARQMPDASTDQGDDRVGTITRLTIAADFAEALKQVLRGLDALRAPVTRPVRGSRQPALVVHRDYPGAARNAVRAALATLLVAAFWLTTKWSEAAGTVILVAVVSSLFAARPDPVQVAWGFFKGTLLALPFAFLVGQIALPALPGFGWFMLFVVPILVPTALAMANPRYVGVATAFAINFLAFLSPHQAMTYDPGPFFAGSASILVGILLAIGVFIVVLPADPWLAANRIVRAMREDLARLCLHERVPRRSAFESLAYDRINQLMPLVQNAGRKGDAVLGGGVAAVTVGLEVLRLRDASQSHAIPSETALSIANFLRGLARE
;
A
#
# COMPACT_ATOMS: atom_id res chain seq x y z
N MET A 1 30.96 15.80 22.31
CA MET A 1 30.49 16.10 20.94
C MET A 1 30.57 17.60 20.75
N THR A 2 31.42 18.09 19.85
CA THR A 2 31.57 19.52 19.58
C THR A 2 30.40 20.04 18.73
N TRP A 3 30.05 21.32 18.87
CA TRP A 3 28.96 21.95 18.12
C TRP A 3 29.11 21.79 16.58
N ALA A 4 30.36 21.72 16.09
CA ALA A 4 30.67 21.44 14.69
C ALA A 4 30.32 20.00 14.25
N GLN A 5 30.47 19.00 15.14
CA GLN A 5 30.04 17.62 14.86
C GLN A 5 28.52 17.50 14.89
N LEU A 6 27.85 18.20 15.80
CA LEU A 6 26.39 18.29 15.82
C LEU A 6 25.84 18.99 14.57
N LYS A 7 26.44 20.11 14.15
CA LYS A 7 26.08 20.80 12.92
C LYS A 7 26.34 19.94 11.68
N GLY A 8 27.48 19.25 11.60
CA GLY A 8 27.76 18.32 10.50
C GLY A 8 26.79 17.13 10.46
N TYR A 9 26.37 16.62 11.62
CA TYR A 9 25.36 15.55 11.72
C TYR A 9 23.96 16.05 11.35
N PHE A 10 23.59 17.26 11.77
CA PHE A 10 22.34 17.90 11.36
C PHE A 10 22.37 18.24 9.87
N GLU A 11 23.43 18.84 9.34
CA GLU A 11 23.55 19.19 7.92
C GLU A 11 23.57 17.95 7.01
N THR A 12 24.20 16.85 7.41
CA THR A 12 24.14 15.58 6.65
C THR A 12 22.80 14.87 6.80
N SER A 13 22.18 14.91 7.99
CA SER A 13 20.83 14.38 8.21
C SER A 13 19.74 15.23 7.55
N LEU A 14 19.95 16.54 7.39
CA LEU A 14 19.09 17.50 6.68
C LEU A 14 19.39 17.50 5.18
N ALA A 15 20.62 17.28 4.72
CA ALA A 15 20.94 17.07 3.31
C ALA A 15 20.36 15.75 2.79
N GLY A 16 20.17 14.77 3.68
CA GLY A 16 19.39 13.56 3.45
C GLY A 16 17.86 13.78 3.41
N LEU A 17 17.37 14.97 3.77
CA LEU A 17 16.02 15.40 3.38
C LEU A 17 16.09 15.71 1.90
N THR A 18 15.69 14.72 1.10
CA THR A 18 15.32 14.89 -0.31
C THR A 18 14.72 16.27 -0.52
N GLN A 19 15.37 17.12 -1.33
CA GLN A 19 14.89 18.48 -1.59
C GLN A 19 13.39 18.45 -1.89
N PRO A 20 12.53 19.04 -1.03
CA PRO A 20 11.10 18.91 -1.16
C PRO A 20 10.68 19.44 -2.52
N THR A 21 9.98 18.61 -3.29
CA THR A 21 9.55 19.00 -4.62
C THR A 21 8.45 20.07 -4.50
N ARG A 22 8.22 20.88 -5.55
CA ARG A 22 7.06 21.80 -5.60
C ARG A 22 5.75 21.09 -5.24
N SER A 23 5.69 19.83 -5.68
CA SER A 23 4.63 18.87 -5.46
C SER A 23 4.36 18.58 -3.97
N ASP A 24 5.39 18.56 -3.13
CA ASP A 24 5.32 18.25 -1.71
C ASP A 24 4.93 19.50 -0.91
N TRP A 25 5.44 20.66 -1.32
CA TRP A 25 5.02 21.97 -0.78
C TRP A 25 3.53 22.24 -0.98
N ILE A 26 3.01 21.98 -2.19
CA ILE A 26 1.57 22.10 -2.47
C ILE A 26 0.79 21.18 -1.53
N PHE A 27 1.22 19.92 -1.36
CA PHE A 27 0.55 18.99 -0.45
C PHE A 27 0.57 19.49 0.99
N ALA A 28 1.72 19.99 1.48
CA ALA A 28 1.88 20.45 2.84
C ALA A 28 1.00 21.66 3.15
N LEU A 29 1.10 22.72 2.35
CA LEU A 29 0.32 23.95 2.53
C LEU A 29 -1.20 23.68 2.45
N ARG A 30 -1.61 22.83 1.49
CA ARG A 30 -3.01 22.42 1.32
C ARG A 30 -3.54 21.64 2.52
N THR A 31 -2.73 20.75 3.09
CA THR A 31 -3.13 19.94 4.25
C THR A 31 -3.25 20.80 5.50
N VAL A 32 -2.28 21.68 5.74
CA VAL A 32 -2.31 22.61 6.88
C VAL A 32 -3.47 23.59 6.77
N SER A 33 -3.69 24.20 5.59
CA SER A 33 -4.83 25.10 5.40
C SER A 33 -6.17 24.39 5.58
N ALA A 34 -6.32 23.17 5.05
CA ALA A 34 -7.52 22.36 5.29
C ALA A 34 -7.77 22.07 6.78
N GLY A 35 -6.71 21.77 7.54
CA GLY A 35 -6.80 21.52 8.98
C GLY A 35 -7.25 22.75 9.76
N LEU A 36 -6.68 23.93 9.43
CA LEU A 36 -7.05 25.19 10.05
C LEU A 36 -8.47 25.64 9.69
N ILE A 37 -8.89 25.45 8.43
CA ILE A 37 -10.27 25.74 8.01
C ILE A 37 -11.25 24.82 8.74
N ALA A 38 -10.94 23.52 8.88
CA ALA A 38 -11.76 22.58 9.64
C ALA A 38 -11.88 22.98 11.11
N LEU A 39 -10.78 23.39 11.73
CA LEU A 39 -10.79 23.86 13.13
C LEU A 39 -11.60 25.14 13.30
N LEU A 40 -11.41 26.13 12.41
CA LEU A 40 -12.15 27.38 12.44
C LEU A 40 -13.66 27.15 12.26
N ALA A 41 -14.04 26.28 11.31
CA ALA A 41 -15.44 25.91 11.11
C ALA A 41 -16.02 25.17 12.32
N ALA A 42 -15.25 24.30 12.97
CA ALA A 42 -15.68 23.61 14.18
C ALA A 42 -15.89 24.57 15.36
N TYR A 43 -15.03 25.58 15.51
CA TYR A 43 -15.23 26.66 16.46
C TYR A 43 -16.47 27.49 16.14
N ALA A 44 -16.68 27.86 14.86
CA ALA A 44 -17.85 28.62 14.43
C ALA A 44 -19.18 27.87 14.68
N LEU A 45 -19.18 26.55 14.47
CA LEU A 45 -20.32 25.67 14.73
C LEU A 45 -20.49 25.29 16.22
N LYS A 46 -19.61 25.76 17.09
CA LYS A 46 -19.61 25.44 18.53
C LYS A 46 -19.63 23.93 18.83
N LEU A 47 -18.90 23.14 18.05
CA LEU A 47 -18.77 21.70 18.27
C LEU A 47 -18.03 21.41 19.60
N ASP A 48 -18.37 20.28 20.23
CA ASP A 48 -17.85 19.89 21.55
C ASP A 48 -16.35 19.61 21.54
N HIS A 49 -15.84 18.90 20.53
CA HIS A 49 -14.44 18.49 20.41
C HIS A 49 -13.81 18.88 19.04
N PRO A 50 -13.59 20.19 18.79
CA PRO A 50 -13.03 20.71 17.52
C PRO A 50 -11.71 20.05 17.07
N GLN A 51 -10.92 19.55 18.02
CA GLN A 51 -9.70 18.78 17.76
C GLN A 51 -9.88 17.64 16.75
N TRP A 52 -11.01 16.91 16.77
CA TRP A 52 -11.20 15.77 15.88
C TRP A 52 -11.42 16.17 14.43
N ALA A 53 -11.99 17.35 14.18
CA ALA A 53 -12.16 17.87 12.82
C ALA A 53 -10.79 18.12 12.17
N MET A 54 -9.90 18.83 12.87
CA MET A 54 -8.54 19.10 12.40
C MET A 54 -7.70 17.83 12.29
N MET A 55 -7.71 16.98 13.32
CA MET A 55 -6.99 15.71 13.34
C MET A 55 -7.44 14.79 12.20
N THR A 56 -8.74 14.80 11.87
CA THR A 56 -9.29 14.05 10.74
C THR A 56 -8.65 14.45 9.42
N VAL A 57 -8.47 15.76 9.17
CA VAL A 57 -7.80 16.25 7.95
C VAL A 57 -6.42 15.63 7.80
N PHE A 58 -5.60 15.64 8.86
CA PHE A 58 -4.26 15.04 8.82
C PHE A 58 -4.29 13.52 8.65
N ILE A 59 -5.28 12.83 9.23
CA ILE A 59 -5.39 11.39 9.06
C ILE A 59 -5.79 11.01 7.63
N VAL A 60 -6.70 11.76 7.00
CA VAL A 60 -7.14 11.49 5.62
C VAL A 60 -6.23 12.12 4.56
N ALA A 61 -5.28 12.97 4.95
CA ALA A 61 -4.36 13.65 4.05
C ALA A 61 -3.60 12.64 3.18
N GLN A 62 -3.66 12.86 1.88
CA GLN A 62 -2.97 12.10 0.84
C GLN A 62 -2.51 13.06 -0.27
N PRO A 63 -1.40 12.78 -0.97
CA PRO A 63 -0.91 13.63 -2.05
C PRO A 63 -1.90 13.81 -3.21
N VAL A 64 -2.78 12.81 -3.40
CA VAL A 64 -3.76 12.75 -4.49
C VAL A 64 -5.17 12.97 -3.94
N ALA A 65 -5.98 13.83 -4.58
CA ALA A 65 -7.30 14.20 -4.08
C ALA A 65 -8.27 13.00 -3.99
N GLY A 66 -8.26 12.11 -4.97
CA GLY A 66 -9.06 10.88 -4.95
C GLY A 66 -8.77 9.95 -3.77
N MET A 67 -7.51 9.88 -3.34
CA MET A 67 -7.13 9.09 -2.16
C MET A 67 -7.67 9.71 -0.87
N VAL A 68 -7.69 11.04 -0.77
CA VAL A 68 -8.28 11.76 0.37
C VAL A 68 -9.77 11.43 0.50
N LEU A 69 -10.52 11.50 -0.61
CA LEU A 69 -11.95 11.21 -0.63
C LEU A 69 -12.24 9.75 -0.28
N ALA A 70 -11.49 8.82 -0.87
CA ALA A 70 -11.64 7.40 -0.58
C ALA A 70 -11.36 7.06 0.89
N LYS A 71 -10.25 7.58 1.42
CA LYS A 71 -9.88 7.38 2.84
C LYS A 71 -10.87 8.08 3.77
N GLY A 72 -11.39 9.25 3.38
CA GLY A 72 -12.45 9.97 4.08
C GLY A 72 -13.77 9.20 4.12
N PHE A 73 -14.22 8.62 3.00
CA PHE A 73 -15.44 7.82 2.94
C PHE A 73 -15.40 6.62 3.90
N TYR A 74 -14.31 5.84 3.85
CA TYR A 74 -14.15 4.71 4.78
C TYR A 74 -13.93 5.14 6.22
N ARG A 75 -13.39 6.36 6.45
CA ARG A 75 -13.34 6.95 7.78
C ARG A 75 -14.73 7.25 8.32
N LEU A 76 -15.59 7.84 7.49
CA LEU A 76 -16.97 8.14 7.87
C LEU A 76 -17.73 6.84 8.17
N LEU A 77 -17.67 5.86 7.27
CA LEU A 77 -18.34 4.57 7.43
C LEU A 77 -17.88 3.85 8.71
N GLY A 78 -16.57 3.79 8.95
CA GLY A 78 -16.02 3.19 10.16
C GLY A 78 -16.47 3.91 11.43
N THR A 79 -16.53 5.24 11.41
CA THR A 79 -16.99 6.04 12.56
C THR A 79 -18.47 5.79 12.85
N LEU A 80 -19.32 5.76 11.82
CA LEU A 80 -20.75 5.49 11.97
C LEU A 80 -21.00 4.10 12.55
N VAL A 81 -20.36 3.07 11.98
CA VAL A 81 -20.49 1.69 12.49
C VAL A 81 -19.96 1.58 13.92
N GLY A 82 -18.82 2.20 14.22
CA GLY A 82 -18.25 2.22 15.57
C GLY A 82 -19.11 2.99 16.58
N GLY A 83 -19.73 4.10 16.17
CA GLY A 83 -20.65 4.88 17.01
C GLY A 83 -21.94 4.13 17.32
N ILE A 84 -22.56 3.50 16.31
CA ILE A 84 -23.74 2.64 16.51
C ILE A 84 -23.40 1.47 17.43
N ALA A 85 -22.24 0.83 17.22
CA ALA A 85 -21.78 -0.25 18.09
C ALA A 85 -21.52 0.24 19.52
N ALA A 86 -20.91 1.42 19.72
CA ALA A 86 -20.72 2.01 21.04
C ALA A 86 -22.05 2.24 21.76
N ILE A 87 -23.03 2.85 21.08
CA ILE A 87 -24.36 3.09 21.64
C ILE A 87 -25.03 1.75 22.01
N GLY A 88 -25.06 0.78 21.09
CA GLY A 88 -25.68 -0.52 21.35
C GLY A 88 -25.01 -1.31 22.48
N ILE A 89 -23.67 -1.35 22.50
CA ILE A 89 -22.91 -2.08 23.51
C ILE A 89 -23.03 -1.40 24.89
N THR A 90 -22.91 -0.08 24.96
CA THR A 90 -23.02 0.67 26.23
C THR A 90 -24.45 0.67 26.77
N THR A 91 -25.48 0.73 25.93
CA THR A 91 -26.88 0.69 26.38
C THR A 91 -27.27 -0.68 26.94
N VAL A 92 -26.80 -1.78 26.34
CA VAL A 92 -27.14 -3.14 26.79
C VAL A 92 -26.25 -3.61 27.94
N PHE A 93 -24.94 -3.31 27.89
CA PHE A 93 -23.95 -3.88 28.80
C PHE A 93 -23.27 -2.86 29.72
N GLY A 94 -23.63 -1.57 29.63
CA GLY A 94 -22.98 -0.48 30.38
C GLY A 94 -23.15 -0.53 31.90
N ALA A 95 -24.08 -1.34 32.41
CA ALA A 95 -24.30 -1.51 33.85
C ALA A 95 -23.13 -2.25 34.55
N ASN A 96 -22.43 -3.14 33.84
CA ASN A 96 -21.32 -3.91 34.41
C ASN A 96 -20.00 -3.61 33.66
N PRO A 97 -19.00 -2.97 34.31
CA PRO A 97 -17.74 -2.60 33.65
C PRO A 97 -16.99 -3.78 33.03
N TRP A 98 -16.99 -4.93 33.69
CA TRP A 98 -16.29 -6.12 33.20
C TRP A 98 -16.93 -6.68 31.93
N VAL A 99 -18.27 -6.70 31.89
CA VAL A 99 -19.02 -7.16 30.70
C VAL A 99 -18.85 -6.17 29.56
N LEU A 100 -18.98 -4.86 29.83
CA LEU A 100 -18.81 -3.82 28.82
C LEU A 100 -17.45 -3.92 28.13
N VAL A 101 -16.38 -3.95 28.91
CA VAL A 101 -15.00 -4.07 28.41
C VAL A 101 -14.81 -5.38 27.64
N THR A 102 -15.40 -6.48 28.10
CA THR A 102 -15.30 -7.77 27.41
C THR A 102 -15.98 -7.74 26.04
N VAL A 103 -17.19 -7.21 25.96
CA VAL A 103 -17.94 -7.09 24.71
C VAL A 103 -17.22 -6.14 23.74
N LEU A 104 -16.70 -5.01 24.24
CA LEU A 104 -15.90 -4.09 23.42
C LEU A 104 -14.59 -4.72 22.91
N ALA A 105 -13.93 -5.54 23.73
CA ALA A 105 -12.73 -6.25 23.32
C ALA A 105 -13.01 -7.34 22.26
N VAL A 106 -14.15 -8.03 22.37
CA VAL A 106 -14.62 -8.96 21.33
C VAL A 106 -14.95 -8.19 20.05
N TRP A 107 -15.63 -7.05 20.15
CA TRP A 107 -15.96 -6.20 19.01
C TRP A 107 -14.72 -5.73 18.26
N ILE A 108 -13.70 -5.20 18.96
CA ILE A 108 -12.46 -4.79 18.30
C ILE A 108 -11.71 -5.99 17.71
N GLY A 109 -11.80 -7.17 18.32
CA GLY A 109 -11.31 -8.43 17.73
C GLY A 109 -11.97 -8.74 16.39
N ILE A 110 -13.31 -8.69 16.32
CA ILE A 110 -14.09 -8.90 15.08
C ILE A 110 -13.72 -7.85 14.03
N CYS A 111 -13.64 -6.58 14.41
CA CYS A 111 -13.21 -5.51 13.51
C CYS A 111 -11.78 -5.72 12.99
N THR A 112 -10.88 -6.22 13.84
CA THR A 112 -9.48 -6.54 13.46
C THR A 112 -9.42 -7.75 12.52
N PHE A 113 -10.28 -8.75 12.71
CA PHE A 113 -10.44 -9.88 11.81
C PHE A 113 -10.83 -9.41 10.41
N VAL A 114 -11.91 -8.63 10.32
CA VAL A 114 -12.41 -8.08 9.05
C VAL A 114 -11.37 -7.16 8.41
N SER A 115 -10.75 -6.28 9.20
CA SER A 115 -9.65 -5.41 8.74
C SER A 115 -8.48 -6.19 8.15
N SER A 116 -8.14 -7.36 8.70
CA SER A 116 -7.04 -8.20 8.21
C SER A 116 -7.38 -8.94 6.91
N LEU A 117 -8.66 -9.10 6.59
CA LEU A 117 -9.13 -9.74 5.35
C LEU A 117 -9.35 -8.76 4.20
N LEU A 118 -9.57 -7.49 4.51
CA LEU A 118 -9.77 -6.40 3.55
C LEU A 118 -8.43 -5.83 3.08
N ARG A 119 -8.41 -5.12 1.95
CA ARG A 119 -7.23 -4.41 1.42
C ARG A 119 -7.53 -2.91 1.26
N ASN A 120 -6.49 -2.08 1.15
CA ASN A 120 -6.61 -0.65 0.85
C ASN A 120 -7.42 0.13 1.93
N PRO A 121 -8.26 1.16 1.64
CA PRO A 121 -8.89 1.97 2.70
C PRO A 121 -10.03 1.24 3.42
N GLU A 122 -10.55 0.13 2.86
CA GLU A 122 -11.58 -0.71 3.49
C GLU A 122 -11.09 -1.31 4.82
N ALA A 123 -9.86 -1.82 4.83
CA ALA A 123 -9.22 -2.34 6.03
C ALA A 123 -9.15 -1.27 7.13
N TYR A 124 -8.72 -0.06 6.75
CA TYR A 124 -8.68 1.08 7.67
C TYR A 124 -10.07 1.42 8.23
N GLY A 125 -11.12 1.41 7.40
CA GLY A 125 -12.50 1.64 7.86
C GLY A 125 -13.00 0.59 8.85
N ALA A 126 -12.68 -0.69 8.62
CA ALA A 126 -13.03 -1.79 9.53
C ALA A 126 -12.29 -1.67 10.88
N ALA A 127 -10.99 -1.37 10.88
CA ALA A 127 -10.25 -1.13 12.12
C ALA A 127 -10.80 0.08 12.89
N LEU A 128 -11.14 1.16 12.17
CA LEU A 128 -11.74 2.38 12.73
C LEU A 128 -13.07 2.13 13.43
N ALA A 129 -13.92 1.24 12.91
CA ALA A 129 -15.15 0.86 13.60
C ALA A 129 -14.89 0.23 14.98
N GLY A 130 -13.83 -0.57 15.09
CA GLY A 130 -13.43 -1.19 16.35
C GLY A 130 -12.94 -0.19 17.37
N TYR A 131 -11.92 0.59 17.03
CA TYR A 131 -11.34 1.53 17.99
C TYR A 131 -12.21 2.78 18.23
N THR A 132 -13.09 3.17 17.32
CA THR A 132 -14.07 4.25 17.58
C THR A 132 -15.06 3.83 18.66
N ALA A 133 -15.49 2.56 18.65
CA ALA A 133 -16.36 2.05 19.70
C ALA A 133 -15.70 2.13 21.08
N MET A 134 -14.39 1.88 21.16
CA MET A 134 -13.61 2.07 22.40
C MET A 134 -13.53 3.54 22.82
N ILE A 135 -13.24 4.45 21.87
CA ILE A 135 -13.07 5.87 22.16
C ILE A 135 -14.38 6.53 22.64
N ILE A 136 -15.53 6.07 22.16
CA ILE A 136 -16.84 6.57 22.60
C ILE A 136 -17.31 5.82 23.86
N GLY A 137 -17.17 4.50 23.89
CA GLY A 137 -17.75 3.64 24.91
C GLY A 137 -17.08 3.73 26.28
N LEU A 138 -15.75 3.85 26.35
CA LEU A 138 -15.04 3.91 27.64
C LEU A 138 -15.29 5.22 28.41
N PRO A 139 -15.23 6.41 27.79
CA PRO A 139 -15.54 7.65 28.50
C PRO A 139 -17.01 7.77 28.94
N ALA A 140 -17.93 7.14 28.21
CA ALA A 140 -19.35 7.09 28.57
C ALA A 140 -19.68 6.07 29.68
N PHE A 141 -18.67 5.43 30.28
CA PHE A 141 -18.87 4.43 31.31
C PHE A 141 -19.62 5.02 32.52
N GLY A 142 -20.70 4.34 32.93
CA GLY A 142 -21.56 4.80 34.02
C GLY A 142 -22.50 5.96 33.67
N GLN A 143 -22.44 6.50 32.44
CA GLN A 143 -23.26 7.62 31.99
C GLN A 143 -23.87 7.33 30.59
N PRO A 144 -24.94 6.53 30.51
CA PRO A 144 -25.53 6.12 29.23
C PRO A 144 -26.04 7.26 28.35
N HIS A 145 -26.41 8.41 28.94
CA HIS A 145 -26.85 9.57 28.16
C HIS A 145 -25.69 10.20 27.36
N LEU A 146 -24.47 10.17 27.91
CA LEU A 146 -23.29 10.76 27.29
C LEU A 146 -22.82 10.01 26.04
N VAL A 147 -23.14 8.72 25.91
CA VAL A 147 -22.68 7.89 24.78
C VAL A 147 -23.24 8.38 23.45
N VAL A 148 -24.49 8.85 23.45
CA VAL A 148 -25.18 9.34 22.24
C VAL A 148 -24.57 10.68 21.83
N ASP A 149 -24.38 11.58 22.80
CA ASP A 149 -23.79 12.90 22.55
C ASP A 149 -22.36 12.79 22.00
N LEU A 150 -21.53 11.95 22.63
CA LEU A 150 -20.16 11.66 22.16
C LEU A 150 -20.15 11.05 20.74
N ALA A 151 -21.09 10.17 20.43
CA ALA A 151 -21.18 9.56 19.11
C ALA A 151 -21.59 10.57 18.03
N VAL A 152 -22.58 11.42 18.33
CA VAL A 152 -23.06 12.47 17.41
C VAL A 152 -21.99 13.52 17.18
N ALA A 153 -21.36 14.03 18.25
CA ALA A 153 -20.27 15.01 18.18
C ALA A 153 -19.13 14.49 17.29
N ARG A 154 -18.69 13.25 17.54
CA ARG A 154 -17.60 12.65 16.77
C ARG A 154 -17.95 12.46 15.29
N CYS A 155 -19.20 12.10 14.98
CA CYS A 155 -19.66 12.01 13.60
C CYS A 155 -19.65 13.39 12.91
N ALA A 156 -20.18 14.42 13.57
CA ALA A 156 -20.23 15.78 13.02
C ALA A 156 -18.83 16.34 12.74
N GLU A 157 -17.90 16.17 13.68
CA GLU A 157 -16.52 16.64 13.57
C GLU A 157 -15.74 15.91 12.47
N ILE A 158 -15.92 14.59 12.35
CA ILE A 158 -15.28 13.79 11.30
C ILE A 158 -15.84 14.15 9.92
N VAL A 159 -17.16 14.32 9.79
CA VAL A 159 -17.79 14.80 8.55
C VAL A 159 -17.22 16.15 8.16
N LEU A 160 -17.15 17.10 9.09
CA LEU A 160 -16.61 18.44 8.84
C LEU A 160 -15.15 18.36 8.37
N GLY A 161 -14.30 17.60 9.06
CA GLY A 161 -12.92 17.39 8.67
C GLY A 161 -12.77 16.77 7.27
N ILE A 162 -13.60 15.78 6.92
CA ILE A 162 -13.60 15.15 5.58
C ILE A 162 -14.04 16.14 4.50
N VAL A 163 -15.09 16.93 4.76
CA VAL A 163 -15.59 17.95 3.82
C VAL A 163 -14.52 19.01 3.57
N CYS A 164 -13.89 19.55 4.62
CA CYS A 164 -12.80 20.52 4.48
C CYS A 164 -11.59 19.91 3.75
N ALA A 165 -11.18 18.69 4.09
CA ALA A 165 -10.07 18.01 3.42
C ALA A 165 -10.36 17.77 1.92
N GLY A 166 -11.58 17.34 1.59
CA GLY A 166 -12.02 17.09 0.22
C GLY A 166 -12.13 18.38 -0.60
N LEU A 167 -12.72 19.43 -0.04
CA LEU A 167 -12.91 20.73 -0.68
C LEU A 167 -11.55 21.37 -0.98
N THR A 168 -10.69 21.50 0.02
CA THR A 168 -9.35 22.08 -0.16
C THR A 168 -8.49 21.23 -1.09
N SER A 169 -8.63 19.90 -1.06
CA SER A 169 -7.92 19.01 -1.99
C SER A 169 -8.31 19.16 -3.45
N ARG A 170 -9.55 19.60 -3.72
CA ARG A 170 -10.08 19.85 -5.06
C ARG A 170 -9.88 21.29 -5.53
N LEU A 171 -10.01 22.27 -4.63
CA LEU A 171 -9.94 23.70 -4.98
C LEU A 171 -8.50 24.23 -5.04
N ILE A 172 -7.61 23.76 -4.16
CA ILE A 172 -6.22 24.24 -4.11
C ILE A 172 -5.32 23.29 -4.91
N LEU A 173 -5.03 23.67 -6.17
CA LEU A 173 -4.08 23.00 -7.07
C LEU A 173 -4.26 21.47 -7.12
N PRO A 174 -5.40 20.98 -7.64
CA PRO A 174 -5.74 19.56 -7.60
C PRO A 174 -4.73 18.72 -8.39
N LYS A 175 -4.14 17.73 -7.73
CA LYS A 175 -3.52 16.58 -8.41
C LYS A 175 -4.55 15.46 -8.52
N LEU A 176 -5.06 15.26 -9.73
CA LEU A 176 -6.01 14.21 -10.04
C LEU A 176 -5.31 12.84 -10.04
N ALA A 177 -5.99 11.78 -9.57
CA ALA A 177 -5.41 10.43 -9.60
C ALA A 177 -5.08 9.96 -11.02
N SER A 178 -5.82 10.44 -12.02
CA SER A 178 -5.54 10.29 -13.45
C SER A 178 -4.08 10.56 -13.78
N ASP A 179 -3.64 11.78 -13.48
CA ASP A 179 -2.37 12.31 -13.96
C ASP A 179 -1.21 11.70 -13.17
N ALA A 180 -1.47 11.39 -11.89
CA ALA A 180 -0.56 10.63 -11.05
C ALA A 180 -0.34 9.21 -11.59
N ILE A 181 -1.40 8.49 -11.98
CA ILE A 181 -1.33 7.15 -12.57
C ILE A 181 -0.57 7.21 -13.90
N VAL A 182 -0.90 8.15 -14.80
CA VAL A 182 -0.21 8.29 -16.09
C VAL A 182 1.28 8.60 -15.87
N SER A 183 1.61 9.54 -14.99
CA SER A 183 3.01 9.92 -14.71
C SER A 183 3.80 8.81 -14.05
N ARG A 184 3.18 8.00 -13.19
CA ARG A 184 3.81 6.84 -12.56
C ARG A 184 3.98 5.69 -13.55
N LEU A 185 2.99 5.48 -14.43
CA LEU A 185 3.06 4.51 -15.52
C LEU A 185 4.19 4.87 -16.52
N LYS A 186 4.32 6.15 -16.91
CA LYS A 186 5.46 6.61 -17.73
C LYS A 186 6.80 6.22 -17.09
N ARG A 187 6.96 6.50 -15.79
CA ARG A 187 8.17 6.12 -15.04
C ARG A 187 8.42 4.61 -15.04
N CYS A 188 7.39 3.80 -14.81
CA CYS A 188 7.51 2.33 -14.86
C CYS A 188 7.96 1.84 -16.24
N ILE A 189 7.46 2.43 -17.32
CA ILE A 189 7.86 2.08 -18.69
C ILE A 189 9.34 2.40 -18.92
N LEU A 190 9.81 3.56 -18.46
CA LEU A 190 11.23 3.96 -18.57
C LEU A 190 12.14 3.10 -17.68
N ASP A 191 11.71 2.76 -16.47
CA ASP A 191 12.42 1.85 -15.57
C ASP A 191 12.50 0.44 -16.17
N LEU A 192 11.41 -0.03 -16.81
CA LEU A 192 11.38 -1.30 -17.54
C LEU A 192 12.32 -1.27 -18.76
N ALA A 193 12.38 -0.16 -19.48
CA ALA A 193 13.28 0.02 -20.60
C ALA A 193 14.76 -0.01 -20.16
N THR A 194 15.07 0.66 -19.04
CA THR A 194 16.40 0.61 -18.40
C THR A 194 16.75 -0.82 -17.96
N TYR A 195 15.81 -1.52 -17.32
CA TYR A 195 16.00 -2.92 -16.93
C TYR A 195 16.23 -3.83 -18.14
N ALA A 196 15.40 -3.70 -19.18
CA ALA A 196 15.52 -4.50 -20.39
C ALA A 196 16.84 -4.22 -21.13
N GLY A 197 17.28 -2.96 -21.21
CA GLY A 197 18.56 -2.58 -21.79
C GLY A 197 19.74 -3.27 -21.07
N GLY A 198 19.75 -3.23 -19.74
CA GLY A 198 20.76 -3.94 -18.93
C GLY A 198 20.65 -5.46 -19.03
N ALA A 199 19.43 -6.00 -19.07
CA ALA A 199 19.18 -7.44 -19.21
C ALA A 199 19.70 -7.97 -20.55
N PHE A 200 19.51 -7.20 -21.63
CA PHE A 200 19.94 -7.55 -22.98
C PHE A 200 21.43 -7.31 -23.23
N SER A 201 22.08 -6.38 -22.52
CA SER A 201 23.53 -6.17 -22.62
C SER A 201 24.37 -7.08 -21.70
N GLY A 202 23.74 -7.84 -20.79
CA GLY A 202 24.45 -8.65 -19.80
C GLY A 202 24.99 -7.82 -18.62
N GLY A 203 24.28 -6.77 -18.24
CA GLY A 203 24.63 -5.91 -17.11
C GLY A 203 24.68 -6.63 -15.76
N ASP A 204 25.21 -5.94 -14.75
CA ASP A 204 25.44 -6.48 -13.40
C ASP A 204 24.15 -7.10 -12.79
N PRO A 205 24.17 -8.39 -12.41
CA PRO A 205 23.05 -9.07 -11.77
C PRO A 205 22.50 -8.36 -10.52
N ALA A 206 23.37 -7.70 -9.74
CA ALA A 206 22.94 -7.01 -8.52
C ALA A 206 22.09 -5.78 -8.84
N MET A 207 22.53 -4.95 -9.79
CA MET A 207 21.77 -3.80 -10.29
C MET A 207 20.42 -4.23 -10.89
N LEU A 208 20.41 -5.28 -11.71
CA LEU A 208 19.18 -5.80 -12.33
C LEU A 208 18.19 -6.34 -11.28
N SER A 209 18.67 -7.04 -10.26
CA SER A 209 17.83 -7.49 -9.13
C SER A 209 17.18 -6.31 -8.39
N GLY A 210 17.95 -5.24 -8.15
CA GLY A 210 17.44 -4.01 -7.55
C GLY A 210 16.34 -3.33 -8.38
N LEU A 211 16.54 -3.20 -9.69
CA LEU A 211 15.55 -2.64 -10.62
C LEU A 211 14.31 -3.51 -10.75
N HIS A 212 14.47 -4.83 -10.82
CA HIS A 212 13.36 -5.78 -10.86
C HIS A 212 12.47 -5.62 -9.62
N ARG A 213 13.08 -5.58 -8.43
CA ARG A 213 12.37 -5.36 -7.16
C ARG A 213 11.63 -4.01 -7.15
N LYS A 214 12.28 -2.95 -7.64
CA LYS A 214 11.67 -1.61 -7.78
C LYS A 214 10.44 -1.65 -8.69
N LEU A 215 10.55 -2.24 -9.89
CA LEU A 215 9.46 -2.35 -10.86
C LEU A 215 8.28 -3.15 -10.32
N VAL A 216 8.56 -4.27 -9.65
CA VAL A 216 7.54 -5.09 -9.00
C VAL A 216 6.78 -4.25 -7.94
N ALA A 217 7.49 -3.53 -7.07
CA ALA A 217 6.86 -2.62 -6.11
C ALA A 217 6.04 -1.50 -6.79
N ASP A 218 6.58 -0.88 -7.85
CA ASP A 218 5.90 0.19 -8.56
C ASP A 218 4.59 -0.28 -9.24
N THR A 219 4.57 -1.48 -9.83
CA THR A 219 3.34 -2.07 -10.40
C THR A 219 2.25 -2.30 -9.34
N GLN A 220 2.62 -2.61 -8.10
CA GLN A 220 1.65 -2.66 -7.00
C GLN A 220 1.10 -1.30 -6.66
N THR A 221 1.98 -0.28 -6.51
CA THR A 221 1.52 1.08 -6.19
C THR A 221 0.56 1.60 -7.26
N LEU A 222 0.78 1.29 -8.54
CA LEU A 222 -0.17 1.55 -9.62
C LEU A 222 -1.50 0.81 -9.44
N GLY A 223 -1.44 -0.46 -9.03
CA GLY A 223 -2.60 -1.28 -8.70
C GLY A 223 -3.44 -0.71 -7.55
N GLU A 224 -2.79 -0.19 -6.52
CA GLU A 224 -3.42 0.50 -5.38
C GLU A 224 -4.02 1.84 -5.81
N MET A 225 -3.25 2.69 -6.52
CA MET A 225 -3.72 3.96 -7.08
C MET A 225 -5.00 3.80 -7.91
N ARG A 226 -5.08 2.72 -8.71
CA ARG A 226 -6.28 2.37 -9.50
C ARG A 226 -7.51 2.12 -8.63
N ALA A 227 -7.35 1.53 -7.44
CA ALA A 227 -8.48 1.31 -6.53
C ALA A 227 -9.06 2.65 -6.05
N TYR A 228 -8.20 3.64 -5.80
CA TYR A 228 -8.61 4.98 -5.37
C TYR A 228 -9.25 5.82 -6.48
N ALA A 229 -8.78 5.66 -7.73
CA ALA A 229 -9.31 6.42 -8.88
C ALA A 229 -10.80 6.15 -9.16
N ARG A 230 -11.33 4.98 -8.77
CA ARG A 230 -12.77 4.65 -8.93
C ARG A 230 -13.69 5.55 -8.12
N LEU A 231 -13.25 6.05 -6.98
CA LEU A 231 -14.05 6.87 -6.06
C LEU A 231 -13.98 8.36 -6.41
N GLU A 232 -12.91 8.82 -7.06
CA GLU A 232 -12.71 10.23 -7.40
C GLU A 232 -13.57 10.69 -8.58
N ALA A 233 -13.72 9.84 -9.59
CA ALA A 233 -14.50 10.14 -10.79
C ALA A 233 -15.17 8.84 -11.29
N PRO A 234 -16.51 8.73 -11.21
CA PRO A 234 -17.23 7.61 -11.83
C PRO A 234 -16.97 7.49 -13.34
N SER A 235 -16.62 8.60 -14.00
CA SER A 235 -16.16 8.64 -15.40
C SER A 235 -14.80 7.96 -15.65
N PHE A 236 -14.03 7.65 -14.60
CA PHE A 236 -12.81 6.82 -14.65
C PHE A 236 -13.07 5.32 -14.46
N ALA A 237 -14.28 4.92 -14.05
CA ALA A 237 -14.66 3.51 -13.96
C ALA A 237 -14.43 2.72 -15.27
N PRO A 238 -14.66 3.29 -16.48
CA PRO A 238 -14.29 2.66 -17.75
C PRO A 238 -12.78 2.51 -17.95
N ARG A 239 -11.96 3.44 -17.42
CA ARG A 239 -10.48 3.42 -17.52
C ARG A 239 -9.83 2.41 -16.56
N ALA A 240 -10.55 1.90 -15.58
CA ALA A 240 -10.04 0.90 -14.64
C ALA A 240 -9.64 -0.43 -15.31
N HIS A 241 -10.24 -0.77 -16.46
CA HIS A 241 -9.91 -1.96 -17.23
C HIS A 241 -8.60 -1.80 -18.03
N PRO A 242 -8.41 -0.73 -18.84
CA PRO A 242 -7.11 -0.40 -19.43
C PRO A 242 -5.95 -0.42 -18.44
N VAL A 243 -6.05 0.28 -17.28
CA VAL A 243 -4.96 0.30 -16.28
C VAL A 243 -4.58 -1.11 -15.82
N ARG A 244 -5.56 -1.96 -15.52
CA ARG A 244 -5.31 -3.33 -15.06
C ARG A 244 -4.62 -4.17 -16.13
N ARG A 245 -5.08 -4.06 -17.39
CA ARG A 245 -4.47 -4.73 -18.53
C ARG A 245 -3.02 -4.27 -18.70
N THR A 246 -2.76 -2.97 -18.64
CA THR A 246 -1.41 -2.41 -18.75
C THR A 246 -0.48 -2.90 -17.65
N ILE A 247 -0.96 -3.00 -16.40
CA ILE A 247 -0.17 -3.58 -15.29
C ILE A 247 0.19 -5.05 -15.59
N GLY A 248 -0.77 -5.85 -16.06
CA GLY A 248 -0.48 -7.24 -16.46
C GLY A 248 0.55 -7.33 -17.58
N GLN A 249 0.46 -6.46 -18.59
CA GLN A 249 1.40 -6.41 -19.71
C GLN A 249 2.79 -5.91 -19.29
N LEU A 250 2.88 -4.99 -18.33
CA LEU A 250 4.16 -4.59 -17.71
C LEU A 250 4.85 -5.78 -17.04
N LEU A 251 4.08 -6.57 -16.28
CA LEU A 251 4.60 -7.78 -15.61
C LEU A 251 4.99 -8.86 -16.61
N SER A 252 4.23 -9.04 -17.70
CA SER A 252 4.59 -9.94 -18.80
C SER A 252 5.87 -9.49 -19.50
N ALA A 253 6.03 -8.20 -19.79
CA ALA A 253 7.26 -7.66 -20.39
C ALA A 253 8.45 -7.83 -19.44
N LEU A 254 8.28 -7.57 -18.14
CA LEU A 254 9.31 -7.81 -17.13
C LEU A 254 9.72 -9.29 -17.05
N SER A 255 8.74 -10.20 -17.11
CA SER A 255 8.96 -11.66 -17.16
C SER A 255 9.78 -12.04 -18.39
N ALA A 256 9.40 -11.55 -19.56
CA ALA A 256 10.04 -11.88 -20.82
C ALA A 256 11.47 -11.34 -20.89
N ALA A 257 11.71 -10.10 -20.43
CA ALA A 257 13.06 -9.53 -20.33
C ALA A 257 13.97 -10.37 -19.42
N ARG A 258 13.44 -10.83 -18.27
CA ARG A 258 14.17 -11.71 -17.35
C ARG A 258 14.42 -13.09 -17.97
N ALA A 259 13.43 -13.69 -18.63
CA ALA A 259 13.58 -14.98 -19.28
C ALA A 259 14.70 -14.91 -20.34
N LEU A 260 14.75 -13.82 -21.11
CA LEU A 260 15.80 -13.59 -22.11
C LEU A 260 17.18 -13.40 -21.47
N HIS A 261 17.26 -12.77 -20.30
CA HIS A 261 18.51 -12.66 -19.54
C HIS A 261 18.97 -14.01 -18.97
N SER A 262 18.05 -14.81 -18.40
CA SER A 262 18.38 -16.13 -17.85
C SER A 262 18.83 -17.13 -18.93
N HIS A 263 18.31 -16.99 -20.14
CA HIS A 263 18.75 -17.72 -21.32
C HIS A 263 19.82 -16.92 -22.07
N ALA A 264 20.82 -16.41 -21.33
CA ALA A 264 21.93 -15.65 -21.88
C ALA A 264 22.56 -16.43 -23.06
N ALA A 265 22.75 -15.72 -24.16
CA ALA A 265 23.06 -16.29 -25.46
C ALA A 265 24.31 -17.22 -25.47
N PRO A 266 24.23 -18.39 -26.13
CA PRO A 266 25.35 -18.96 -26.87
C PRO A 266 25.62 -18.12 -28.14
N LYS A 267 26.71 -18.39 -28.88
CA LYS A 267 27.10 -17.69 -30.12
C LYS A 267 26.13 -17.90 -31.31
N ASN A 268 24.81 -17.82 -31.11
CA ASN A 268 23.81 -18.08 -32.16
C ASN A 268 23.57 -16.81 -32.98
N ALA A 269 23.89 -16.86 -34.27
CA ALA A 269 23.78 -15.74 -35.20
C ALA A 269 22.35 -15.16 -35.32
N ALA A 270 21.31 -16.00 -35.24
CA ALA A 270 19.92 -15.57 -35.44
C ALA A 270 19.34 -14.70 -34.30
N LEU A 271 19.80 -14.88 -33.06
CA LEU A 271 19.30 -14.10 -31.92
C LEU A 271 19.96 -12.72 -31.82
N ILE A 272 21.22 -12.60 -32.27
CA ILE A 272 22.02 -11.38 -32.20
C ILE A 272 21.30 -10.17 -32.82
N PRO A 273 20.74 -10.22 -34.04
CA PRO A 273 20.08 -9.06 -34.64
C PRO A 273 18.84 -8.64 -33.86
N VAL A 274 17.91 -9.56 -33.57
CA VAL A 274 16.67 -9.25 -32.81
C VAL A 274 16.99 -8.70 -31.41
N ARG A 275 17.97 -9.28 -30.72
CA ARG A 275 18.40 -8.82 -29.40
C ARG A 275 19.03 -7.43 -29.48
N SER A 276 19.85 -7.15 -30.51
CA SER A 276 20.46 -5.83 -30.72
C SER A 276 19.43 -4.75 -31.09
N GLU A 277 18.42 -5.09 -31.89
CA GLU A 277 17.30 -4.20 -32.21
C GLU A 277 16.47 -3.89 -30.96
N LEU A 278 16.13 -4.91 -30.16
CA LEU A 278 15.45 -4.71 -28.88
C LEU A 278 16.26 -3.85 -27.92
N GLN A 279 17.56 -4.13 -27.78
CA GLN A 279 18.46 -3.37 -26.92
C GLN A 279 18.55 -1.91 -27.36
N SER A 280 18.72 -1.65 -28.66
CA SER A 280 18.79 -0.28 -29.17
C SER A 280 17.48 0.47 -28.93
N LEU A 281 16.33 -0.17 -29.21
CA LEU A 281 15.01 0.42 -28.97
C LEU A 281 14.78 0.78 -27.51
N VAL A 282 15.02 -0.14 -26.56
CA VAL A 282 14.78 0.13 -25.14
C VAL A 282 15.77 1.14 -24.56
N SER A 283 17.01 1.16 -25.07
CA SER A 283 18.01 2.16 -24.66
C SER A 283 17.64 3.56 -25.16
N GLU A 284 17.17 3.67 -26.41
CA GLU A 284 16.66 4.92 -26.98
C GLU A 284 15.41 5.40 -26.22
N LEU A 285 14.49 4.50 -25.89
CA LEU A 285 13.29 4.79 -25.12
C LEU A 285 13.61 5.31 -23.70
N ALA A 286 14.64 4.75 -23.05
CA ALA A 286 15.04 5.13 -21.70
C ALA A 286 15.75 6.50 -21.64
N THR A 287 16.47 6.88 -22.70
CA THR A 287 17.32 8.07 -22.73
C THR A 287 16.66 9.29 -23.38
N LYS A 288 15.75 9.08 -24.33
CA LYS A 288 15.13 10.18 -25.08
C LYS A 288 14.14 10.95 -24.19
N PRO A 289 14.35 12.27 -23.98
CA PRO A 289 13.41 13.10 -23.23
C PRO A 289 12.09 13.19 -24.00
N GLY A 290 10.95 13.02 -23.31
CA GLY A 290 9.62 13.05 -23.93
C GLY A 290 9.35 11.84 -24.85
N ALA A 291 10.13 10.76 -24.79
CA ALA A 291 9.96 9.59 -25.66
C ALA A 291 8.55 8.98 -25.64
N LEU A 292 7.86 9.13 -24.52
CA LEU A 292 6.52 8.60 -24.32
C LEU A 292 5.41 9.56 -24.75
N ASP A 293 5.71 10.77 -25.21
CA ASP A 293 4.68 11.74 -25.60
C ASP A 293 4.00 11.32 -26.92
N ASP A 294 4.76 10.76 -27.84
CA ASP A 294 4.26 10.03 -29.03
C ASP A 294 4.79 8.58 -29.01
N THR A 295 3.86 7.62 -28.90
CA THR A 295 4.15 6.18 -28.84
C THR A 295 4.11 5.49 -30.21
N THR A 296 3.63 6.16 -31.25
CA THR A 296 3.30 5.54 -32.54
C THR A 296 4.52 4.89 -33.21
N LEU A 297 5.65 5.60 -33.22
CA LEU A 297 6.92 5.12 -33.75
C LEU A 297 7.44 3.87 -33.00
N TRP A 298 7.34 3.88 -31.67
CA TRP A 298 7.78 2.75 -30.85
C TRP A 298 6.90 1.52 -31.07
N VAL A 299 5.59 1.72 -31.18
CA VAL A 299 4.63 0.62 -31.45
C VAL A 299 4.92 0.00 -32.82
N ALA A 300 5.17 0.81 -33.85
CA ALA A 300 5.51 0.31 -35.19
C ALA A 300 6.83 -0.49 -35.20
N ARG A 301 7.87 0.01 -34.52
CA ARG A 301 9.16 -0.71 -34.39
C ARG A 301 9.00 -2.03 -33.64
N LEU A 302 8.24 -2.05 -32.54
CA LEU A 302 7.97 -3.28 -31.78
C LEU A 302 7.18 -4.30 -32.61
N ASP A 303 6.24 -3.84 -33.43
CA ASP A 303 5.51 -4.70 -34.38
C ASP A 303 6.44 -5.34 -35.42
N ALA A 304 7.38 -4.56 -35.97
CA ALA A 304 8.38 -5.07 -36.92
C ALA A 304 9.30 -6.11 -36.26
N ILE A 305 9.82 -5.82 -35.06
CA ILE A 305 10.69 -6.75 -34.31
C ILE A 305 9.95 -8.05 -33.98
N ALA A 306 8.70 -7.95 -33.51
CA ALA A 306 7.88 -9.13 -33.20
C ALA A 306 7.59 -9.96 -34.47
N GLY A 307 7.37 -9.32 -35.61
CA GLY A 307 7.22 -9.98 -36.91
C GLY A 307 8.49 -10.71 -37.35
N ASN A 308 9.63 -10.02 -37.33
CA ASN A 308 10.94 -10.58 -37.69
C ASN A 308 11.29 -11.79 -36.81
N ALA A 309 11.10 -11.68 -35.50
CA ALA A 309 11.38 -12.76 -34.56
C ALA A 309 10.49 -14.00 -34.76
N ARG A 310 9.28 -13.84 -35.31
CA ARG A 310 8.37 -14.94 -35.65
C ARG A 310 8.64 -15.57 -37.02
N GLN A 311 9.25 -14.83 -37.94
CA GLN A 311 9.57 -15.31 -39.30
C GLN A 311 10.95 -15.99 -39.39
N MET A 312 11.92 -15.54 -38.60
CA MET A 312 13.28 -16.14 -38.53
C MET A 312 13.35 -17.66 -38.19
N PRO A 313 12.42 -18.24 -37.40
CA PRO A 313 12.36 -19.68 -37.15
C PRO A 313 12.23 -20.54 -38.42
N ASP A 314 11.55 -20.03 -39.45
CA ASP A 314 11.33 -20.74 -40.71
C ASP A 314 12.50 -20.61 -41.69
N ALA A 315 13.28 -19.52 -41.59
CA ALA A 315 14.42 -19.22 -42.47
C ALA A 315 15.76 -19.81 -41.99
N SER A 316 15.87 -20.22 -40.72
CA SER A 316 17.08 -20.83 -40.16
C SER A 316 17.15 -22.33 -40.48
N THR A 317 17.56 -22.63 -41.70
CA THR A 317 17.93 -23.97 -42.21
C THR A 317 19.28 -24.47 -41.70
N ASP A 318 19.97 -23.71 -40.84
CA ASP A 318 21.31 -24.05 -40.40
C ASP A 318 21.27 -25.14 -39.30
N GLN A 319 22.01 -26.23 -39.52
CA GLN A 319 22.16 -27.40 -38.65
C GLN A 319 22.98 -27.07 -37.38
N GLY A 320 22.60 -26.02 -36.65
CA GLY A 320 23.20 -25.69 -35.36
C GLY A 320 22.67 -26.56 -34.22
N ASP A 321 23.55 -26.90 -33.29
CA ASP A 321 23.34 -27.78 -32.12
C ASP A 321 22.22 -27.31 -31.14
N ASP A 322 21.68 -26.09 -31.30
CA ASP A 322 20.65 -25.48 -30.42
C ASP A 322 19.48 -24.81 -31.19
N ARG A 323 18.84 -25.55 -32.10
CA ARG A 323 17.64 -25.06 -32.83
C ARG A 323 16.48 -24.73 -31.89
N VAL A 324 16.20 -25.60 -30.92
CA VAL A 324 15.10 -25.44 -29.96
C VAL A 324 15.32 -24.24 -29.05
N GLY A 325 16.53 -24.04 -28.51
CA GLY A 325 16.85 -22.86 -27.71
C GLY A 325 16.81 -21.57 -28.52
N THR A 326 17.17 -21.61 -29.81
CA THR A 326 17.05 -20.44 -30.71
C THR A 326 15.59 -20.04 -30.91
N ILE A 327 14.71 -20.98 -31.25
CA ILE A 327 13.27 -20.73 -31.40
C ILE A 327 12.67 -20.21 -30.09
N THR A 328 13.05 -20.81 -28.97
CA THR A 328 12.57 -20.40 -27.63
C THR A 328 12.96 -18.95 -27.32
N ARG A 329 14.23 -18.57 -27.52
CA ARG A 329 14.71 -17.21 -27.27
C ARG A 329 14.07 -16.18 -28.21
N LEU A 330 13.89 -16.52 -29.50
CA LEU A 330 13.18 -15.65 -30.46
C LEU A 330 11.71 -15.47 -30.08
N THR A 331 11.04 -16.53 -29.61
CA THR A 331 9.66 -16.46 -29.12
C THR A 331 9.55 -15.58 -27.89
N ILE A 332 10.49 -15.70 -26.94
CA ILE A 332 10.54 -14.84 -25.75
C ILE A 332 10.78 -13.36 -26.14
N ALA A 333 11.66 -13.11 -27.12
CA ALA A 333 11.90 -11.76 -27.64
C ALA A 333 10.65 -11.16 -28.30
N ALA A 334 9.91 -11.95 -29.08
CA ALA A 334 8.64 -11.54 -29.68
C ALA A 334 7.57 -11.26 -28.60
N ASP A 335 7.50 -12.10 -27.55
CA ASP A 335 6.60 -11.90 -26.41
C ASP A 335 6.94 -10.61 -25.63
N PHE A 336 8.23 -10.30 -25.45
CA PHE A 336 8.66 -9.03 -24.87
C PHE A 336 8.20 -7.84 -25.71
N ALA A 337 8.43 -7.89 -27.02
CA ALA A 337 8.06 -6.82 -27.94
C ALA A 337 6.54 -6.57 -27.95
N GLU A 338 5.73 -7.64 -28.01
CA GLU A 338 4.27 -7.55 -27.97
C GLU A 338 3.78 -7.03 -26.62
N ALA A 339 4.34 -7.51 -25.50
CA ALA A 339 3.95 -7.03 -24.18
C ALA A 339 4.27 -5.54 -24.00
N LEU A 340 5.48 -5.08 -24.38
CA LEU A 340 5.86 -3.67 -24.31
C LEU A 340 4.97 -2.79 -25.21
N LYS A 341 4.64 -3.28 -26.42
CA LYS A 341 3.69 -2.61 -27.32
C LYS A 341 2.31 -2.46 -26.69
N GLN A 342 1.80 -3.50 -26.05
CA GLN A 342 0.50 -3.45 -25.35
C GLN A 342 0.54 -2.49 -24.15
N VAL A 343 1.69 -2.35 -23.48
CA VAL A 343 1.89 -1.36 -22.43
C VAL A 343 1.81 0.07 -22.98
N LEU A 344 2.49 0.34 -24.10
CA LEU A 344 2.46 1.66 -24.76
C LEU A 344 1.04 2.01 -25.24
N ARG A 345 0.34 1.09 -25.91
CA ARG A 345 -1.07 1.28 -26.28
C ARG A 345 -1.97 1.51 -25.06
N GLY A 346 -1.66 0.85 -23.95
CA GLY A 346 -2.33 1.05 -22.67
C GLY A 346 -2.13 2.46 -22.09
N LEU A 347 -0.94 3.06 -22.28
CA LEU A 347 -0.66 4.44 -21.92
C LEU A 347 -1.48 5.42 -22.77
N ASP A 348 -1.57 5.18 -24.08
CA ASP A 348 -2.35 6.02 -25.00
C ASP A 348 -3.85 5.95 -24.72
N ALA A 349 -4.36 4.76 -24.44
CA ALA A 349 -5.75 4.56 -24.05
C ALA A 349 -6.12 5.31 -22.76
N LEU A 350 -5.15 5.57 -21.88
CA LEU A 350 -5.36 6.38 -20.68
C LEU A 350 -5.34 7.88 -20.96
N ARG A 351 -4.60 8.32 -21.98
CA ARG A 351 -4.57 9.72 -22.43
C ARG A 351 -5.76 10.10 -23.30
N ALA A 352 -6.28 9.16 -24.09
CA ALA A 352 -7.36 9.41 -25.01
C ALA A 352 -8.63 9.92 -24.30
N PRO A 353 -9.36 10.88 -24.90
CA PRO A 353 -10.67 11.29 -24.41
C PRO A 353 -11.63 10.09 -24.43
N VAL A 354 -12.50 9.98 -23.42
CA VAL A 354 -13.38 8.81 -23.24
C VAL A 354 -14.43 8.77 -24.35
N THR A 355 -14.16 8.04 -25.43
CA THR A 355 -15.12 7.76 -26.50
C THR A 355 -15.78 6.40 -26.25
N ARG A 356 -16.94 6.46 -25.59
CA ARG A 356 -17.86 5.35 -25.25
C ARG A 356 -17.28 4.22 -24.35
N PRO A 357 -18.09 3.68 -23.42
CA PRO A 357 -17.69 2.51 -22.65
C PRO A 357 -17.63 1.30 -23.58
N VAL A 358 -16.42 0.90 -23.98
CA VAL A 358 -16.21 -0.40 -24.61
C VAL A 358 -16.62 -1.46 -23.58
N ARG A 359 -17.68 -2.22 -23.87
CA ARG A 359 -18.08 -3.41 -23.11
C ARG A 359 -17.02 -4.50 -23.31
N GLY A 360 -15.84 -4.33 -22.70
CA GLY A 360 -14.83 -5.37 -22.63
C GLY A 360 -15.34 -6.52 -21.76
N SER A 361 -15.11 -7.77 -22.19
CA SER A 361 -15.52 -8.96 -21.43
C SER A 361 -15.11 -8.81 -19.97
N ARG A 362 -16.01 -9.11 -19.03
CA ARG A 362 -15.75 -9.13 -17.58
C ARG A 362 -14.52 -10.01 -17.31
N GLN A 363 -13.34 -9.41 -17.24
CA GLN A 363 -12.15 -10.14 -16.79
C GLN A 363 -12.37 -10.49 -15.30
N PRO A 364 -12.15 -11.75 -14.89
CA PRO A 364 -12.35 -12.18 -13.51
C PRO A 364 -11.53 -11.30 -12.57
N ALA A 365 -12.06 -11.03 -11.37
CA ALA A 365 -11.41 -10.18 -10.37
C ALA A 365 -9.96 -10.64 -10.12
N LEU A 366 -9.06 -9.71 -9.76
CA LEU A 366 -7.75 -10.09 -9.23
C LEU A 366 -8.04 -11.01 -8.04
N VAL A 367 -7.64 -12.27 -8.12
CA VAL A 367 -7.86 -13.22 -7.03
C VAL A 367 -6.93 -12.81 -5.90
N VAL A 368 -7.50 -12.10 -4.93
CA VAL A 368 -6.81 -11.68 -3.72
C VAL A 368 -6.72 -12.87 -2.79
N HIS A 369 -5.51 -13.28 -2.44
CA HIS A 369 -5.31 -14.26 -1.37
C HIS A 369 -5.73 -13.64 -0.03
N ARG A 370 -6.60 -14.34 0.71
CA ARG A 370 -7.05 -13.96 2.06
C ARG A 370 -6.50 -14.96 3.07
N ASP A 371 -5.61 -14.51 3.95
CA ASP A 371 -5.04 -15.33 5.02
C ASP A 371 -5.97 -15.35 6.24
N TYR A 372 -6.99 -16.23 6.21
CA TYR A 372 -7.93 -16.39 7.32
C TYR A 372 -7.24 -16.76 8.65
N PRO A 373 -6.27 -17.69 8.69
CA PRO A 373 -5.52 -17.97 9.91
C PRO A 373 -4.77 -16.75 10.47
N GLY A 374 -4.11 -15.98 9.59
CA GLY A 374 -3.44 -14.74 9.97
C GLY A 374 -4.41 -13.71 10.55
N ALA A 375 -5.58 -13.55 9.92
CA ALA A 375 -6.63 -12.66 10.40
C ALA A 375 -7.19 -13.09 11.76
N ALA A 376 -7.42 -14.38 11.98
CA ALA A 376 -7.92 -14.90 13.26
C ALA A 376 -6.92 -14.66 14.40
N ARG A 377 -5.63 -14.90 14.14
CA ARG A 377 -4.55 -14.61 15.08
C ARG A 377 -4.52 -13.13 15.47
N ASN A 378 -4.61 -12.25 14.49
CA ASN A 378 -4.64 -10.81 14.70
C ASN A 378 -5.83 -10.37 15.56
N ALA A 379 -7.01 -10.95 15.30
CA ALA A 379 -8.22 -10.69 16.05
C ALA A 379 -8.11 -11.12 17.52
N VAL A 380 -7.67 -12.36 17.77
CA VAL A 380 -7.48 -12.88 19.13
C VAL A 380 -6.44 -12.06 19.89
N ARG A 381 -5.33 -11.69 19.24
CA ARG A 381 -4.30 -10.84 19.84
C ARG A 381 -4.86 -9.47 20.25
N ALA A 382 -5.58 -8.79 19.37
CA ALA A 382 -6.15 -7.47 19.66
C ALA A 382 -7.20 -7.54 20.80
N ALA A 383 -8.06 -8.57 20.79
CA ALA A 383 -9.06 -8.78 21.84
C ALA A 383 -8.38 -9.07 23.20
N LEU A 384 -7.44 -10.01 23.24
CA LEU A 384 -6.74 -10.39 24.48
C LEU A 384 -5.92 -9.23 25.04
N ALA A 385 -5.21 -8.49 24.19
CA ALA A 385 -4.46 -7.31 24.60
C ALA A 385 -5.36 -6.24 25.23
N THR A 386 -6.49 -5.96 24.59
CA THR A 386 -7.46 -4.99 25.09
C THR A 386 -8.05 -5.45 26.42
N LEU A 387 -8.43 -6.74 26.54
CA LEU A 387 -8.93 -7.34 27.77
C LEU A 387 -7.94 -7.25 28.93
N LEU A 388 -6.68 -7.62 28.70
CA LEU A 388 -5.67 -7.65 29.76
C LEU A 388 -5.39 -6.24 30.32
N VAL A 389 -5.23 -5.25 29.45
CA VAL A 389 -4.97 -3.86 29.87
C VAL A 389 -6.21 -3.25 30.51
N ALA A 390 -7.40 -3.56 30.02
CA ALA A 390 -8.63 -3.09 30.61
C ALA A 390 -8.94 -3.76 31.96
N ALA A 391 -8.61 -5.04 32.15
CA ALA A 391 -8.70 -5.72 33.43
C ALA A 391 -7.75 -5.09 34.47
N PHE A 392 -6.54 -4.71 34.04
CA PHE A 392 -5.61 -3.94 34.87
C PHE A 392 -6.19 -2.57 35.26
N TRP A 393 -6.80 -1.86 34.31
CA TRP A 393 -7.45 -0.57 34.59
C TRP A 393 -8.62 -0.70 35.59
N LEU A 394 -9.51 -1.67 35.39
CA LEU A 394 -10.67 -1.89 36.26
C LEU A 394 -10.28 -2.28 37.69
N THR A 395 -9.15 -2.99 37.86
CA THR A 395 -8.66 -3.41 39.18
C THR A 395 -7.91 -2.30 39.91
N THR A 396 -7.05 -1.57 39.20
CA THR A 396 -6.28 -0.47 39.79
C THR A 396 -7.09 0.81 39.99
N LYS A 397 -8.24 0.94 39.29
CA LYS A 397 -9.07 2.16 39.26
C LYS A 397 -8.28 3.42 38.93
N TRP A 398 -7.18 3.28 38.20
CA TRP A 398 -6.33 4.40 37.84
C TRP A 398 -7.05 5.26 36.79
N SER A 399 -7.36 6.52 37.14
CA SER A 399 -8.18 7.42 36.33
C SER A 399 -7.66 7.60 34.89
N GLU A 400 -6.34 7.69 34.73
CA GLU A 400 -5.69 7.98 33.45
C GLU A 400 -5.47 6.73 32.57
N ALA A 401 -5.67 5.53 33.10
CA ALA A 401 -5.41 4.29 32.36
C ALA A 401 -6.47 3.97 31.30
N ALA A 402 -7.63 4.65 31.30
CA ALA A 402 -8.61 4.55 30.21
C ALA A 402 -8.00 4.94 28.84
N GLY A 403 -7.18 6.00 28.81
CA GLY A 403 -6.44 6.40 27.61
C GLY A 403 -5.45 5.33 27.13
N THR A 404 -4.80 4.64 28.08
CA THR A 404 -3.87 3.53 27.80
C THR A 404 -4.60 2.36 27.14
N VAL A 405 -5.78 1.97 27.66
CA VAL A 405 -6.62 0.90 27.07
C VAL A 405 -7.01 1.25 25.64
N ILE A 406 -7.48 2.49 25.41
CA ILE A 406 -7.85 2.97 24.09
C ILE A 406 -6.66 2.89 23.13
N LEU A 407 -5.48 3.37 23.54
CA LEU A 407 -4.31 3.36 22.66
C LEU A 407 -3.81 1.94 22.36
N VAL A 408 -3.84 1.03 23.33
CA VAL A 408 -3.51 -0.39 23.10
C VAL A 408 -4.46 -0.99 22.07
N ALA A 409 -5.75 -0.74 22.20
CA ALA A 409 -6.78 -1.16 21.25
C ALA A 409 -6.56 -0.57 19.84
N VAL A 410 -6.29 0.74 19.74
CA VAL A 410 -6.01 1.44 18.48
C VAL A 410 -4.77 0.87 17.79
N VAL A 411 -3.63 0.81 18.47
CA VAL A 411 -2.36 0.38 17.88
C VAL A 411 -2.40 -1.11 17.52
N SER A 412 -2.98 -1.96 18.37
CA SER A 412 -3.09 -3.40 18.14
C SER A 412 -4.00 -3.74 16.96
N SER A 413 -5.08 -2.99 16.73
CA SER A 413 -5.98 -3.20 15.59
C SER A 413 -5.48 -2.54 14.30
N LEU A 414 -5.02 -1.29 14.37
CA LEU A 414 -4.61 -0.49 13.20
C LEU A 414 -3.38 -1.07 12.48
N PHE A 415 -2.44 -1.63 13.24
CA PHE A 415 -1.20 -2.19 12.69
C PHE A 415 -1.21 -3.71 12.55
N ALA A 416 -2.23 -4.43 13.05
CA ALA A 416 -2.27 -5.89 13.02
C ALA A 416 -2.08 -6.49 11.62
N ALA A 417 -2.65 -5.86 10.58
CA ALA A 417 -2.59 -6.35 9.21
C ALA A 417 -1.29 -5.91 8.46
N ARG A 418 -0.38 -5.18 9.12
CA ARG A 418 0.87 -4.74 8.50
C ARG A 418 1.89 -5.89 8.49
N PRO A 419 2.76 -5.99 7.46
CA PRO A 419 3.77 -7.05 7.38
C PRO A 419 4.73 -7.07 8.58
N ASP A 420 5.13 -5.90 9.07
CA ASP A 420 5.91 -5.73 10.29
C ASP A 420 5.19 -4.76 11.25
N PRO A 421 4.30 -5.28 12.12
CA PRO A 421 3.52 -4.43 13.02
C PRO A 421 4.41 -3.77 14.09
N VAL A 422 5.50 -4.42 14.50
CA VAL A 422 6.41 -3.93 15.55
C VAL A 422 7.19 -2.73 15.04
N GLN A 423 7.78 -2.81 13.84
CA GLN A 423 8.53 -1.70 13.26
C GLN A 423 7.63 -0.48 13.02
N VAL A 424 6.41 -0.70 12.52
CA VAL A 424 5.43 0.38 12.30
C VAL A 424 5.01 1.02 13.63
N ALA A 425 4.74 0.22 14.66
CA ALA A 425 4.40 0.72 15.99
C ALA A 425 5.55 1.51 16.64
N TRP A 426 6.80 1.09 16.46
CA TRP A 426 7.98 1.88 16.87
C TRP A 426 8.10 3.21 16.14
N GLY A 427 7.80 3.24 14.84
CA GLY A 427 7.71 4.49 14.08
C GLY A 427 6.63 5.42 14.63
N PHE A 428 5.47 4.86 15.00
CA PHE A 428 4.39 5.60 15.64
C PHE A 428 4.78 6.15 17.02
N PHE A 429 5.47 5.35 17.83
CA PHE A 429 6.02 5.77 19.13
C PHE A 429 7.01 6.92 18.98
N LYS A 430 7.97 6.82 18.06
CA LYS A 430 8.97 7.89 17.80
C LYS A 430 8.29 9.20 17.41
N GLY A 431 7.29 9.16 16.53
CA GLY A 431 6.54 10.35 16.13
C GLY A 431 5.76 10.97 17.30
N THR A 432 5.15 10.12 18.13
CA THR A 432 4.42 10.55 19.34
C THR A 432 5.36 11.18 20.37
N LEU A 433 6.52 10.56 20.64
CA LEU A 433 7.52 11.08 21.55
C LEU A 433 8.08 12.43 21.09
N LEU A 434 8.33 12.56 19.78
CA LEU A 434 8.76 13.83 19.19
C LEU A 434 7.71 14.93 19.29
N ALA A 435 6.41 14.60 19.26
CA ALA A 435 5.33 15.58 19.37
C ALA A 435 5.22 16.22 20.76
N LEU A 436 5.60 15.51 21.81
CA LEU A 436 5.48 15.94 23.21
C LEU A 436 6.13 17.30 23.51
N PRO A 437 7.43 17.55 23.21
CA PRO A 437 8.07 18.83 23.52
C PRO A 437 7.44 20.01 22.76
N PHE A 438 7.04 19.80 21.50
CA PHE A 438 6.38 20.83 20.71
C PHE A 438 4.98 21.14 21.23
N ALA A 439 4.21 20.11 21.60
CA ALA A 439 2.88 20.29 22.18
C ALA A 439 2.95 20.99 23.54
N PHE A 440 3.95 20.68 24.37
CA PHE A 440 4.18 21.38 25.63
C PHE A 440 4.56 22.85 25.41
N LEU A 441 5.50 23.13 24.50
CA LEU A 441 5.92 24.49 24.17
C LEU A 441 4.74 25.35 23.67
N VAL A 442 3.95 24.83 22.74
CA VAL A 442 2.83 25.60 22.17
C VAL A 442 1.66 25.66 23.15
N GLY A 443 1.25 24.51 23.70
CA GLY A 443 0.05 24.37 24.52
C GLY A 443 0.20 24.94 25.91
N GLN A 444 1.34 24.74 26.59
CA GLN A 444 1.51 25.08 28.00
C GLN A 444 2.38 26.33 28.24
N ILE A 445 3.04 26.88 27.21
CA ILE A 445 3.87 28.09 27.34
C ILE A 445 3.38 29.20 26.41
N ALA A 446 3.29 28.95 25.11
CA ALA A 446 3.00 30.00 24.14
C ALA A 446 1.53 30.48 24.16
N LEU A 447 0.57 29.56 24.11
CA LEU A 447 -0.86 29.89 24.10
C LEU A 447 -1.41 30.50 25.40
N PRO A 448 -0.94 30.11 26.61
CA PRO A 448 -1.29 30.81 27.84
C PRO A 448 -0.82 32.28 27.84
N ALA A 449 0.36 32.54 27.29
CA ALA A 449 0.91 33.90 27.20
C ALA A 449 0.22 34.75 26.12
N LEU A 450 -0.13 34.12 24.99
CA LEU A 450 -0.71 34.78 23.83
C LEU A 450 -1.97 34.00 23.38
N PRO A 451 -3.11 34.21 24.07
CA PRO A 451 -4.33 33.49 23.76
C PRO A 451 -4.98 34.02 22.47
N GLY A 452 -5.70 33.15 21.78
CA GLY A 452 -6.50 33.49 20.61
C GLY A 452 -6.10 32.71 19.36
N PHE A 453 -7.05 32.63 18.43
CA PHE A 453 -6.92 31.79 17.24
C PHE A 453 -5.81 32.26 16.28
N GLY A 454 -5.57 33.57 16.20
CA GLY A 454 -4.46 34.11 15.39
C GLY A 454 -3.09 33.65 15.88
N TRP A 455 -2.85 33.71 17.19
CA TRP A 455 -1.62 33.22 17.82
C TRP A 455 -1.49 31.70 17.72
N PHE A 456 -2.60 30.98 17.88
CA PHE A 456 -2.64 29.54 17.61
C PHE A 456 -2.13 29.20 16.20
N MET A 457 -2.63 29.89 15.17
CA MET A 457 -2.15 29.70 13.79
C MET A 457 -0.65 30.01 13.67
N LEU A 458 -0.20 31.11 14.26
CA LEU A 458 1.20 31.55 14.19
C LEU A 458 2.16 30.50 14.79
N PHE A 459 1.78 29.84 15.89
CA PHE A 459 2.63 28.83 16.54
C PHE A 459 2.51 27.44 15.94
N VAL A 460 1.32 27.06 15.47
CA VAL A 460 1.04 25.70 14.96
C VAL A 460 1.48 25.52 13.51
N VAL A 461 1.33 26.54 12.65
CA VAL A 461 1.70 26.45 11.23
C VAL A 461 3.17 26.12 11.00
N PRO A 462 4.16 26.76 11.67
CA PRO A 462 5.57 26.46 11.51
C PRO A 462 5.94 25.02 11.90
N ILE A 463 5.13 24.35 12.71
CA ILE A 463 5.33 22.96 13.14
C ILE A 463 4.65 22.00 12.15
N LEU A 464 3.41 22.30 11.75
CA LEU A 464 2.63 21.41 10.89
C LEU A 464 3.07 21.44 9.42
N VAL A 465 3.63 22.55 8.91
CA VAL A 465 4.11 22.60 7.52
C VAL A 465 5.31 21.66 7.28
N PRO A 466 6.40 21.69 8.08
CA PRO A 466 7.48 20.70 7.98
C PRO A 466 6.98 19.27 8.22
N THR A 467 6.04 19.08 9.14
CA THR A 467 5.43 17.77 9.39
C THR A 467 4.70 17.25 8.15
N ALA A 468 3.90 18.09 7.49
CA ALA A 468 3.17 17.71 6.30
C ALA A 468 4.12 17.49 5.10
N LEU A 469 5.25 18.20 5.02
CA LEU A 469 6.33 17.89 4.06
C LEU A 469 6.94 16.50 4.33
N ALA A 470 7.21 16.17 5.59
CA ALA A 470 7.70 14.85 5.97
C ALA A 470 6.67 13.74 5.70
N MET A 471 5.37 14.04 5.80
CA MET A 471 4.29 13.12 5.40
C MET A 471 4.27 12.83 3.89
N ALA A 472 4.74 13.74 3.05
CA ALA A 472 4.85 13.51 1.60
C ALA A 472 5.97 12.51 1.25
N ASN A 473 6.96 12.34 2.14
CA ASN A 473 8.10 11.46 1.93
C ASN A 473 7.79 10.01 2.38
N PRO A 474 7.86 9.00 1.50
CA PRO A 474 7.59 7.61 1.85
C PRO A 474 8.44 7.05 3.00
N ARG A 475 9.64 7.60 3.22
CA ARG A 475 10.54 7.17 4.31
C ARG A 475 10.05 7.63 5.69
N TYR A 476 9.44 8.81 5.76
CA TYR A 476 9.06 9.44 7.03
C TYR A 476 7.55 9.48 7.26
N VAL A 477 6.72 9.10 6.27
CA VAL A 477 5.26 9.20 6.32
C VAL A 477 4.65 8.62 7.60
N GLY A 478 5.12 7.46 8.08
CA GLY A 478 4.61 6.83 9.30
C GLY A 478 4.89 7.67 10.56
N VAL A 479 6.14 8.11 10.74
CA VAL A 479 6.58 8.91 11.88
C VAL A 479 5.94 10.30 11.86
N ALA A 480 5.92 10.95 10.69
CA ALA A 480 5.36 12.28 10.53
C ALA A 480 3.83 12.30 10.71
N THR A 481 3.13 11.27 10.23
CA THR A 481 1.69 11.12 10.47
C THR A 481 1.41 10.92 11.97
N ALA A 482 2.20 10.09 12.66
CA ALA A 482 2.06 9.89 14.10
C ALA A 482 2.36 11.18 14.89
N PHE A 483 3.37 11.95 14.48
CA PHE A 483 3.66 13.26 15.05
C PHE A 483 2.47 14.20 14.87
N ALA A 484 1.94 14.37 13.65
CA ALA A 484 0.82 15.29 13.39
C ALA A 484 -0.42 14.95 14.23
N ILE A 485 -0.77 13.66 14.28
CA ILE A 485 -1.92 13.12 15.02
C ILE A 485 -1.76 13.38 16.51
N ASN A 486 -0.63 12.98 17.11
CA ASN A 486 -0.45 13.07 18.56
C ASN A 486 -0.09 14.48 19.02
N PHE A 487 0.56 15.30 18.20
CA PHE A 487 0.74 16.73 18.48
C PHE A 487 -0.61 17.42 18.67
N LEU A 488 -1.57 17.16 17.77
CA LEU A 488 -2.93 17.70 17.90
C LEU A 488 -3.69 17.09 19.07
N ALA A 489 -3.50 15.80 19.37
CA ALA A 489 -4.11 15.15 20.52
C ALA A 489 -3.61 15.73 21.86
N PHE A 490 -2.30 16.01 21.97
CA PHE A 490 -1.70 16.63 23.15
C PHE A 490 -2.05 18.11 23.28
N LEU A 491 -2.10 18.84 22.16
CA LEU A 491 -2.48 20.24 22.15
C LEU A 491 -3.97 20.42 22.50
N SER A 492 -4.79 19.44 22.12
CA SER A 492 -6.22 19.32 22.45
C SER A 492 -7.04 20.61 22.28
N PRO A 493 -7.11 21.18 21.05
CA PRO A 493 -7.84 22.41 20.78
C PRO A 493 -9.35 22.26 21.04
N HIS A 494 -9.81 22.84 22.15
CA HIS A 494 -11.21 22.90 22.59
C HIS A 494 -11.74 24.34 22.57
N GLN A 495 -13.07 24.50 22.64
CA GLN A 495 -13.73 25.83 22.68
C GLN A 495 -13.16 26.71 23.80
N ALA A 496 -12.89 26.10 24.96
CA ALA A 496 -12.14 26.70 26.05
C ALA A 496 -10.88 25.88 26.29
N MET A 497 -9.72 26.48 26.04
CA MET A 497 -8.43 25.85 26.28
C MET A 497 -8.09 25.90 27.76
N THR A 498 -7.91 24.74 28.38
CA THR A 498 -7.41 24.60 29.74
C THR A 498 -5.90 24.37 29.73
N TYR A 499 -5.17 25.19 30.45
CA TYR A 499 -3.71 25.15 30.52
C TYR A 499 -3.28 24.65 31.88
N ASP A 500 -3.21 23.32 32.02
CA ASP A 500 -2.73 22.66 33.24
C ASP A 500 -1.66 21.62 32.87
N PRO A 501 -0.40 21.82 33.29
CA PRO A 501 0.68 20.86 33.05
C PRO A 501 0.42 19.48 33.66
N GLY A 502 -0.34 19.37 34.76
CA GLY A 502 -0.58 18.10 35.46
C GLY A 502 -1.31 17.07 34.58
N PRO A 503 -2.57 17.35 34.17
CA PRO A 503 -3.33 16.53 33.23
C PRO A 503 -2.61 16.35 31.89
N PHE A 504 -1.87 17.36 31.41
CA PHE A 504 -1.08 17.25 30.19
C PHE A 504 -0.03 16.13 30.29
N PHE A 505 0.78 16.10 31.35
CA PHE A 505 1.80 15.06 31.52
C PHE A 505 1.16 13.69 31.78
N ALA A 506 0.09 13.63 32.55
CA ALA A 506 -0.61 12.39 32.85
C ALA A 506 -1.23 11.75 31.59
N GLY A 507 -1.96 12.54 30.79
CA GLY A 507 -2.53 12.10 29.52
C GLY A 507 -1.46 11.73 28.49
N SER A 508 -0.37 12.51 28.41
CA SER A 508 0.75 12.22 27.52
C SER A 508 1.47 10.93 27.90
N ALA A 509 1.70 10.68 29.19
CA ALA A 509 2.27 9.45 29.69
C ALA A 509 1.37 8.25 29.39
N SER A 510 0.05 8.39 29.59
CA SER A 510 -0.94 7.34 29.28
C SER A 510 -0.88 6.91 27.81
N ILE A 511 -0.79 7.88 26.88
CA ILE A 511 -0.66 7.62 25.44
C ILE A 511 0.66 6.89 25.13
N LEU A 512 1.79 7.36 25.66
CA LEU A 512 3.11 6.76 25.42
C LEU A 512 3.19 5.33 25.98
N VAL A 513 2.71 5.11 27.20
CA VAL A 513 2.66 3.79 27.84
C VAL A 513 1.74 2.86 27.05
N GLY A 514 0.58 3.34 26.58
CA GLY A 514 -0.33 2.55 25.74
C GLY A 514 0.33 2.06 24.45
N ILE A 515 1.12 2.91 23.79
CA ILE A 515 1.86 2.51 22.58
C ILE A 515 2.96 1.48 22.91
N LEU A 516 3.71 1.67 24.00
CA LEU A 516 4.75 0.71 24.43
C LEU A 516 4.16 -0.66 24.79
N LEU A 517 3.03 -0.67 25.50
CA LEU A 517 2.31 -1.90 25.82
C LEU A 517 1.81 -2.60 24.54
N ALA A 518 1.30 -1.85 23.56
CA ALA A 518 0.90 -2.42 22.28
C ALA A 518 2.08 -3.02 21.50
N ILE A 519 3.26 -2.40 21.57
CA ILE A 519 4.50 -2.98 21.01
C ILE A 519 4.82 -4.30 21.72
N GLY A 520 4.76 -4.33 23.06
CA GLY A 520 4.97 -5.55 23.84
C GLY A 520 3.97 -6.66 23.49
N VAL A 521 2.70 -6.30 23.28
CA VAL A 521 1.65 -7.23 22.82
C VAL A 521 2.01 -7.86 21.48
N PHE A 522 2.51 -7.10 20.51
CA PHE A 522 2.92 -7.66 19.22
C PHE A 522 4.06 -8.67 19.33
N ILE A 523 4.91 -8.51 20.35
CA ILE A 523 6.07 -9.39 20.61
C ILE A 523 5.66 -10.64 21.41
N VAL A 524 4.76 -10.50 22.37
CA VAL A 524 4.45 -11.57 23.34
C VAL A 524 3.18 -12.35 22.98
N VAL A 525 2.11 -11.67 22.58
CA VAL A 525 0.80 -12.29 22.39
C VAL A 525 0.68 -12.83 20.97
N LEU A 526 0.82 -14.14 20.81
CA LEU A 526 0.77 -14.82 19.51
C LEU A 526 1.68 -14.10 18.47
N PRO A 527 3.01 -14.16 18.59
CA PRO A 527 3.95 -13.48 17.67
C PRO A 527 3.98 -14.12 16.26
N ALA A 528 3.62 -13.37 15.23
CA ALA A 528 3.65 -13.84 13.85
C ALA A 528 5.07 -14.21 13.43
N ASP A 529 5.27 -15.46 12.98
CA ASP A 529 6.54 -15.88 12.40
C ASP A 529 6.50 -15.58 10.89
N PRO A 530 7.32 -14.62 10.39
CA PRO A 530 7.38 -14.29 8.98
C PRO A 530 7.77 -15.48 8.11
N TRP A 531 8.57 -16.43 8.62
CA TRP A 531 9.01 -17.60 7.88
C TRP A 531 7.90 -18.62 7.67
N LEU A 532 7.07 -18.85 8.67
CA LEU A 532 5.88 -19.69 8.52
C LEU A 532 4.90 -19.09 7.50
N ALA A 533 4.73 -17.76 7.50
CA ALA A 533 3.93 -17.08 6.49
C ALA A 533 4.54 -17.20 5.08
N ALA A 534 5.85 -16.98 4.94
CA ALA A 534 6.56 -17.14 3.68
C ALA A 534 6.45 -18.57 3.13
N ASN A 535 6.66 -19.58 3.98
CA ASN A 535 6.55 -20.99 3.60
C ASN A 535 5.14 -21.37 3.16
N ARG A 536 4.09 -20.81 3.77
CA ARG A 536 2.70 -21.01 3.32
C ARG A 536 2.49 -20.44 1.91
N ILE A 537 3.03 -19.26 1.61
CA ILE A 537 2.96 -18.66 0.26
C ILE A 537 3.73 -19.52 -0.75
N VAL A 538 4.95 -19.94 -0.42
CA VAL A 538 5.77 -20.82 -1.27
C VAL A 538 5.05 -22.13 -1.56
N ARG A 539 4.47 -22.76 -0.53
CA ARG A 539 3.70 -24.00 -0.68
C ARG A 539 2.50 -23.79 -1.60
N ALA A 540 1.75 -22.70 -1.44
CA ALA A 540 0.64 -22.38 -2.34
C ALA A 540 1.10 -22.18 -3.79
N MET A 541 2.26 -21.54 -4.01
CA MET A 541 2.84 -21.41 -5.36
C MET A 541 3.22 -22.77 -5.96
N ARG A 542 3.79 -23.68 -5.16
CA ARG A 542 4.09 -25.06 -5.60
C ARG A 542 2.82 -25.86 -5.91
N GLU A 543 1.80 -25.76 -5.06
CA GLU A 543 0.52 -26.43 -5.27
C GLU A 543 -0.18 -25.94 -6.55
N ASP A 544 -0.12 -24.63 -6.85
CA ASP A 544 -0.69 -24.11 -8.10
C ASP A 544 0.09 -24.57 -9.34
N LEU A 545 1.42 -24.70 -9.25
CA LEU A 545 2.22 -25.32 -10.31
C LEU A 545 1.84 -26.78 -10.53
N ALA A 546 1.72 -27.56 -9.45
CA ALA A 546 1.30 -28.96 -9.54
C ALA A 546 -0.12 -29.09 -10.14
N ARG A 547 -1.06 -28.21 -9.76
CA ARG A 547 -2.42 -28.18 -10.33
C ARG A 547 -2.43 -27.83 -11.82
N LEU A 548 -1.60 -26.88 -12.25
CA LEU A 548 -1.40 -26.56 -13.67
C LEU A 548 -0.93 -27.80 -14.44
N CYS A 549 -0.04 -28.59 -13.84
CA CYS A 549 0.48 -29.83 -14.40
C CYS A 549 -0.51 -31.02 -14.38
N LEU A 550 -1.58 -30.99 -13.58
CA LEU A 550 -2.51 -32.11 -13.37
C LEU A 550 -3.90 -31.97 -14.03
N HIS A 551 -4.15 -30.94 -14.85
CA HIS A 551 -5.41 -30.72 -15.62
C HIS A 551 -6.66 -30.30 -14.80
N GLU A 552 -6.56 -29.98 -13.51
CA GLU A 552 -7.80 -29.72 -12.73
C GLU A 552 -8.51 -28.41 -13.15
N ARG A 553 -7.78 -27.32 -13.43
CA ARG A 553 -8.28 -26.05 -14.02
C ARG A 553 -7.14 -25.27 -14.67
N VAL A 554 -7.20 -24.97 -15.97
CA VAL A 554 -6.21 -24.12 -16.65
C VAL A 554 -6.68 -22.65 -16.63
N PRO A 555 -6.10 -21.78 -15.78
CA PRO A 555 -6.42 -20.35 -15.80
C PRO A 555 -5.85 -19.69 -17.07
N ARG A 556 -6.43 -18.55 -17.47
CA ARG A 556 -5.82 -17.69 -18.50
C ARG A 556 -4.44 -17.22 -18.02
N ARG A 557 -3.46 -17.14 -18.94
CA ARG A 557 -2.09 -16.65 -18.68
C ARG A 557 -2.03 -15.41 -17.78
N SER A 558 -2.79 -14.36 -18.13
CA SER A 558 -2.81 -13.10 -17.36
C SER A 558 -3.39 -13.23 -15.94
N ALA A 559 -4.28 -14.20 -15.70
CA ALA A 559 -4.83 -14.45 -14.37
C ALA A 559 -3.80 -15.18 -13.48
N PHE A 560 -3.07 -16.14 -14.05
CA PHE A 560 -1.96 -16.82 -13.37
C PHE A 560 -0.82 -15.85 -13.05
N GLU A 561 -0.34 -15.09 -14.04
CA GLU A 561 0.72 -14.07 -13.85
C GLU A 561 0.35 -13.12 -12.72
N SER A 562 -0.87 -12.60 -12.75
CA SER A 562 -1.31 -11.65 -11.73
C SER A 562 -1.37 -12.25 -10.33
N LEU A 563 -1.79 -13.51 -10.18
CA LEU A 563 -1.82 -14.19 -8.89
C LEU A 563 -0.41 -14.49 -8.39
N ALA A 564 0.47 -14.97 -9.26
CA ALA A 564 1.82 -15.36 -8.91
C ALA A 564 2.66 -14.13 -8.52
N TYR A 565 2.50 -13.00 -9.23
CA TYR A 565 3.11 -11.73 -8.84
C TYR A 565 2.51 -11.15 -7.55
N ASP A 566 1.21 -11.29 -7.29
CA ASP A 566 0.62 -10.89 -6.00
C ASP A 566 1.26 -11.67 -4.84
N ARG A 567 1.55 -12.96 -5.03
CA ARG A 567 2.24 -13.79 -4.03
C ARG A 567 3.70 -13.42 -3.83
N ILE A 568 4.46 -13.18 -4.90
CA ILE A 568 5.84 -12.68 -4.81
C ILE A 568 5.88 -11.38 -4.01
N ASN A 569 4.91 -10.51 -4.26
CA ASN A 569 4.78 -9.25 -3.55
C ASN A 569 4.45 -9.41 -2.06
N GLN A 570 3.57 -10.35 -1.71
CA GLN A 570 3.30 -10.67 -0.31
C GLN A 570 4.52 -11.30 0.37
N LEU A 571 5.33 -12.04 -0.38
CA LEU A 571 6.53 -12.70 0.10
C LEU A 571 7.67 -11.71 0.35
N MET A 572 7.81 -10.70 -0.50
CA MET A 572 8.88 -9.69 -0.44
C MET A 572 9.07 -9.03 0.94
N PRO A 573 8.05 -8.46 1.61
CA PRO A 573 8.25 -7.86 2.92
C PRO A 573 8.56 -8.90 4.01
N LEU A 574 8.10 -10.15 3.87
CA LEU A 574 8.33 -11.20 4.86
C LEU A 574 9.78 -11.68 4.87
N VAL A 575 10.46 -11.62 3.73
CA VAL A 575 11.83 -12.12 3.58
C VAL A 575 12.87 -11.01 3.35
N GLN A 576 12.45 -9.73 3.40
CA GLN A 576 13.34 -8.58 3.19
C GLN A 576 14.54 -8.57 4.17
N ASN A 577 14.32 -8.97 5.42
CA ASN A 577 15.34 -8.99 6.46
C ASN A 577 16.02 -10.37 6.62
N ALA A 578 15.71 -11.33 5.76
CA ALA A 578 16.19 -12.71 5.86
C ALA A 578 17.55 -12.96 5.16
N GLY A 579 18.17 -11.92 4.58
CA GLY A 579 19.43 -12.00 3.85
C GLY A 579 19.40 -13.06 2.73
N ARG A 580 20.49 -13.83 2.59
CA ARG A 580 20.65 -14.86 1.54
C ARG A 580 19.50 -15.87 1.44
N LYS A 581 18.90 -16.27 2.58
CA LYS A 581 17.77 -17.21 2.55
C LYS A 581 16.53 -16.55 1.95
N GLY A 582 16.29 -15.27 2.23
CA GLY A 582 15.19 -14.52 1.64
C GLY A 582 15.36 -14.31 0.15
N ASP A 583 16.58 -14.01 -0.30
CA ASP A 583 16.91 -13.89 -1.72
C ASP A 583 16.67 -15.20 -2.48
N ALA A 584 17.03 -16.34 -1.89
CA ALA A 584 16.77 -17.65 -2.49
C ALA A 584 15.27 -17.92 -2.64
N VAL A 585 14.45 -17.59 -1.64
CA VAL A 585 12.99 -17.77 -1.70
C VAL A 585 12.35 -16.84 -2.73
N LEU A 586 12.78 -15.57 -2.81
CA LEU A 586 12.32 -14.66 -3.85
C LEU A 586 12.75 -15.12 -5.24
N GLY A 587 13.99 -15.58 -5.37
CA GLY A 587 14.52 -16.17 -6.60
C GLY A 587 13.67 -17.37 -7.06
N GLY A 588 13.38 -18.29 -6.14
CA GLY A 588 12.51 -19.45 -6.39
C GLY A 588 11.07 -19.06 -6.70
N GLY A 589 10.52 -18.05 -6.04
CA GLY A 589 9.19 -17.51 -6.33
C GLY A 589 9.09 -16.95 -7.74
N VAL A 590 10.11 -16.22 -8.22
CA VAL A 590 10.11 -15.75 -9.61
C VAL A 590 10.38 -16.89 -10.60
N ALA A 591 11.24 -17.85 -10.26
CA ALA A 591 11.43 -19.04 -11.11
C ALA A 591 10.13 -19.84 -11.27
N ALA A 592 9.32 -19.96 -10.21
CA ALA A 592 8.00 -20.59 -10.25
C ALA A 592 7.04 -19.88 -11.22
N VAL A 593 7.12 -18.55 -11.36
CA VAL A 593 6.35 -17.82 -12.38
C VAL A 593 6.77 -18.23 -13.78
N THR A 594 8.08 -18.25 -14.04
CA THR A 594 8.63 -18.64 -15.35
C THR A 594 8.23 -20.06 -15.71
N VAL A 595 8.41 -21.02 -14.79
CA VAL A 595 8.00 -22.42 -15.01
C VAL A 595 6.49 -22.52 -15.27
N GLY A 596 5.67 -21.84 -14.47
CA GLY A 596 4.21 -21.88 -14.66
C GLY A 596 3.75 -21.30 -16.00
N LEU A 597 4.44 -20.28 -16.51
CA LEU A 597 4.18 -19.71 -17.83
C LEU A 597 4.53 -20.67 -18.97
N GLU A 598 5.66 -21.38 -18.87
CA GLU A 598 6.02 -22.39 -19.87
C GLU A 598 5.09 -23.61 -19.80
N VAL A 599 4.66 -24.03 -18.61
CA VAL A 599 3.63 -25.07 -18.45
C VAL A 599 2.34 -24.65 -19.15
N LEU A 600 1.88 -23.41 -18.97
CA LEU A 600 0.69 -22.90 -19.66
C LEU A 600 0.85 -22.90 -21.18
N ARG A 601 2.01 -22.50 -21.70
CA ARG A 601 2.29 -22.57 -23.15
C ARG A 601 2.25 -24.00 -23.68
N LEU A 602 2.86 -24.96 -22.97
CA LEU A 602 2.82 -26.38 -23.32
C LEU A 602 1.38 -26.91 -23.32
N ARG A 603 0.54 -26.43 -22.40
CA ARG A 603 -0.88 -26.78 -22.34
C ARG A 603 -1.67 -26.21 -23.51
N ASP A 604 -1.53 -24.92 -23.79
CA ASP A 604 -2.21 -24.28 -24.92
C ASP A 604 -1.80 -24.96 -26.25
N ALA A 605 -0.52 -25.31 -26.39
CA ALA A 605 -0.02 -26.08 -27.51
C ALA A 605 -0.67 -27.48 -27.59
N SER A 606 -0.75 -28.22 -26.48
CA SER A 606 -1.37 -29.56 -26.45
C SER A 606 -2.86 -29.58 -26.79
N GLN A 607 -3.57 -28.43 -26.64
CA GLN A 607 -4.97 -28.28 -27.01
C GLN A 607 -5.17 -27.87 -28.48
N SER A 608 -4.10 -27.49 -29.18
CA SER A 608 -4.16 -27.14 -30.59
C SER A 608 -4.31 -28.39 -31.45
N HIS A 609 -5.25 -28.35 -32.40
CA HIS A 609 -5.47 -29.44 -33.37
C HIS A 609 -4.30 -29.63 -34.34
N ALA A 610 -3.33 -28.71 -34.33
CA ALA A 610 -2.15 -28.76 -35.18
C ALA A 610 -1.07 -29.76 -34.71
N ILE A 611 -1.19 -30.30 -33.48
CA ILE A 611 -0.16 -31.17 -32.89
C ILE A 611 -0.62 -32.64 -32.95
N PRO A 612 0.26 -33.59 -33.35
CA PRO A 612 -0.05 -35.02 -33.32
C PRO A 612 -0.47 -35.50 -31.92
N SER A 613 -1.42 -36.44 -31.88
CA SER A 613 -1.97 -36.98 -30.63
C SER A 613 -0.91 -37.63 -29.73
N GLU A 614 0.10 -38.29 -30.31
CA GLU A 614 1.23 -38.87 -29.56
C GLU A 614 2.09 -37.80 -28.86
N THR A 615 2.32 -36.66 -29.52
CA THR A 615 3.07 -35.53 -28.93
C THR A 615 2.27 -34.90 -27.81
N ALA A 616 0.96 -34.74 -27.98
CA ALA A 616 0.07 -34.25 -26.91
C ALA A 616 0.08 -35.19 -25.69
N LEU A 617 0.10 -36.51 -25.92
CA LEU A 617 0.21 -37.53 -24.87
C LEU A 617 1.55 -37.48 -24.14
N SER A 618 2.65 -37.27 -24.88
CA SER A 618 3.99 -37.10 -24.33
C SER A 618 4.09 -35.85 -23.44
N ILE A 619 3.53 -34.72 -23.89
CA ILE A 619 3.43 -33.49 -23.09
C ILE A 619 2.62 -33.75 -21.81
N ALA A 620 1.48 -34.43 -21.90
CA ALA A 620 0.64 -34.74 -20.74
C ALA A 620 1.36 -35.66 -19.73
N ASN A 621 2.16 -36.61 -20.19
CA ASN A 621 2.95 -37.50 -19.34
C ASN A 621 4.12 -36.77 -18.69
N PHE A 622 4.84 -35.92 -19.44
CA PHE A 622 5.89 -35.06 -18.91
C PHE A 622 5.37 -34.16 -17.79
N LEU A 623 4.23 -33.49 -18.01
CA LEU A 623 3.63 -32.61 -17.00
C LEU A 623 3.16 -33.39 -15.76
N ARG A 624 2.62 -34.60 -15.93
CA ARG A 624 2.31 -35.48 -14.79
C ARG A 624 3.55 -35.91 -14.00
N GLY A 625 4.68 -36.12 -14.69
CA GLY A 625 5.98 -36.36 -14.05
C GLY A 625 6.44 -35.14 -13.24
N LEU A 626 6.42 -33.96 -13.86
CA LEU A 626 6.80 -32.70 -13.22
C LEU A 626 5.96 -32.35 -11.99
N ALA A 627 4.70 -32.79 -11.92
CA ALA A 627 3.84 -32.59 -10.75
C ALA A 627 4.22 -33.46 -9.53
N ARG A 628 5.00 -34.53 -9.74
CA ARG A 628 5.39 -35.47 -8.67
C ARG A 628 6.72 -35.08 -8.00
N GLU A 629 7.53 -34.28 -8.67
CA GLU A 629 8.76 -33.66 -8.14
C GLU A 629 8.44 -32.38 -7.35
#